data_AF-A0A960CIF2-F1
#
_entry.id   AF-A0A960CIF2-F1
#
_cell.length_a   1.000
_cell.length_b   1.000
_cell.length_c   1.000
_cell.angle_alpha   90.00
_cell.angle_beta   90.00
_cell.angle_gamma   90.00
#
_symmetry.space_group_name_H-M   'P 1'
#
loop_
_entity.id
_entity.type
_entity.pdbx_description
1 polymer ?
#
loop_
_entity_poly.entity_id
_entity_poly.type
_entity_poly.pdbx_seq_one_letter_code
_entity_poly.pdbx_strand_id
1 'polypeptide(L)' 'MIEHHLDPATSILLVKPQSALDKNDFVEMAKAVDPQIEAHGDLAGLIIEAPHFPGWDSFGALV' A
#
# COMPACT_ATOMS: atom_id res chain seq x y z
N MET A 1 -7.03 7.55 -4.12
CA MET A 1 -8.02 6.58 -3.60
C MET A 1 -7.50 5.18 -3.87
N ILE A 2 -7.05 4.53 -2.79
CA ILE A 2 -6.43 3.22 -2.83
C ILE A 2 -7.29 2.22 -2.06
N GLU A 3 -7.58 1.09 -2.71
CA GLU A 3 -8.06 -0.09 -1.99
C GLU A 3 -6.86 -0.86 -1.47
N HIS A 4 -6.87 -1.21 -0.18
CA HIS A 4 -5.84 -2.04 0.42
C HIS A 4 -6.47 -3.20 1.17
N HIS A 5 -5.84 -4.37 1.07
CA HIS A 5 -6.23 -5.57 1.77
C HIS A 5 -5.00 -6.21 2.36
N LEU A 6 -4.97 -6.35 3.68
CA LEU A 6 -3.92 -7.07 4.36
C LEU A 6 -4.37 -8.49 4.63
N ASP A 7 -3.57 -9.46 4.17
CA ASP A 7 -3.72 -10.85 4.52
C ASP A 7 -2.84 -11.16 5.75
N PRO A 8 -3.42 -11.33 6.95
CA PRO A 8 -2.66 -11.62 8.17
C PRO A 8 -2.09 -13.05 8.20
N ALA A 9 -2.57 -13.97 7.35
CA ALA A 9 -2.03 -15.33 7.30
C ALA A 9 -0.71 -15.39 6.55
N THR A 10 -0.54 -14.55 5.53
CA THR A 10 0.69 -14.46 4.73
C THR A 10 1.51 -13.22 5.06
N SER A 11 0.98 -12.29 5.86
CA SER A 11 1.56 -10.96 6.11
C SER A 11 1.86 -10.20 4.81
N ILE A 12 0.97 -10.34 3.82
CA ILE A 12 1.08 -9.67 2.52
C ILE A 12 0.03 -8.56 2.42
N LEU A 13 0.47 -7.36 2.04
CA LEU A 13 -0.42 -6.26 1.71
C LEU A 13 -0.69 -6.24 0.21
N LEU A 14 -1.96 -6.38 -0.18
CA LEU A 14 -2.44 -6.15 -1.53
C LEU A 14 -2.96 -4.71 -1.65
N VAL A 15 -2.49 -4.00 -2.67
CA VAL A 15 -2.82 -2.59 -2.90
C VAL A 15 -3.31 -2.42 -4.32
N LYS A 16 -4.48 -1.80 -4.49
CA LYS A 16 -5.10 -1.55 -5.78
C LYS A 16 -5.38 -0.05 -5.95
N PRO A 17 -4.51 0.68 -6.68
CA PRO A 17 -4.76 2.06 -7.01
C PRO A 17 -5.89 2.17 -8.02
N GLN A 18 -6.94 2.91 -7.66
CA GLN A 18 -8.04 3.25 -8.57
C GLN A 18 -7.81 4.59 -9.28
N SER A 19 -6.89 5.41 -8.74
CA SER A 19 -6.52 6.73 -9.25
C SER A 19 -5.01 6.94 -9.13
N ALA A 20 -4.49 8.06 -9.66
CA ALA A 20 -3.09 8.43 -9.48
C ALA A 20 -2.73 8.39 -7.99
N LEU A 21 -1.61 7.75 -7.68
CA LEU A 21 -1.14 7.59 -6.31
C LEU A 21 -0.66 8.95 -5.79
N ASP A 22 -1.24 9.41 -4.69
CA ASP A 22 -0.81 10.61 -3.98
C ASP A 22 -0.09 10.28 -2.66
N LYS A 23 0.49 11.28 -2.00
CA LYS A 23 1.23 11.09 -0.75
C LYS A 23 0.33 10.66 0.43
N ASN A 24 -0.89 11.17 0.51
CA ASN A 24 -1.82 10.87 1.61
C ASN A 24 -2.26 9.41 1.56
N ASP A 25 -2.46 8.92 0.35
CA ASP A 25 -2.73 7.53 0.01
C ASP A 25 -1.67 6.58 0.65
N PHE A 26 -0.37 6.91 0.59
CA PHE A 26 0.69 6.15 1.28
C PHE A 26 0.65 6.31 2.81
N VAL A 27 0.30 7.49 3.33
CA VAL A 27 0.20 7.73 4.78
C VAL A 27 -0.95 6.91 5.39
N GLU A 28 -2.08 6.80 4.69
CA GLU A 28 -3.20 5.95 5.12
C GLU A 28 -2.83 4.46 5.09
N MET A 29 -2.09 4.02 4.07
CA MET A 29 -1.57 2.65 4.04
C MET A 29 -0.63 2.36 5.21
N ALA A 30 0.27 3.28 5.55
CA ALA A 30 1.18 3.12 6.69
C ALA A 30 0.40 2.89 8.00
N LYS A 31 -0.69 3.64 8.25
CA LYS A 31 -1.53 3.43 9.44
C LYS A 31 -2.14 2.04 9.54
N ALA A 32 -2.39 1.37 8.42
CA ALA A 32 -2.92 0.00 8.40
C ALA A 32 -1.82 -1.06 8.54
N VAL A 33 -0.62 -0.77 8.03
CA VAL A 33 0.52 -1.68 8.01
C VAL A 33 1.34 -1.62 9.31
N ASP A 34 1.54 -0.43 9.87
CA ASP A 34 2.34 -0.21 11.08
C ASP A 34 1.87 -1.10 12.26
N PRO A 35 0.56 -1.23 12.57
CA PRO A 35 0.10 -2.12 13.65
C PRO A 35 0.40 -3.60 13.38
N GLN A 36 0.50 -3.98 12.11
CA GLN A 36 0.77 -5.36 11.70
C GLN A 36 2.26 -5.68 11.68
N ILE A 37 3.10 -4.73 11.29
CA ILE A 37 4.55 -4.82 11.51
C ILE A 37 4.85 -4.85 13.02
N GLU A 38 4.18 -4.02 13.83
CA GLU A 38 4.34 -4.04 15.29
C GLU A 38 3.87 -5.38 15.92
N ALA A 39 2.76 -5.95 15.43
CA ALA A 39 2.20 -7.18 15.99
C ALA A 39 2.90 -8.46 15.52
N HIS A 40 3.32 -8.53 14.25
CA HIS A 40 3.86 -9.73 13.61
C HIS A 40 5.35 -9.63 13.27
N GLY A 41 5.97 -8.46 13.48
CA GLY A 41 7.40 -8.19 13.35
C GLY A 41 7.84 -7.75 11.96
N ASP A 42 7.16 -8.19 10.90
CA ASP A 42 7.51 -7.86 9.52
C ASP A 42 6.27 -7.91 8.60
N LEU A 43 6.36 -7.22 7.46
CA LEU A 43 5.48 -7.38 6.32
C LEU A 43 6.20 -8.28 5.30
N ALA A 44 5.73 -9.51 5.12
CA ALA A 44 6.34 -10.49 4.22
C ALA A 44 6.37 -10.02 2.75
N GLY A 45 5.46 -9.12 2.36
CA GLY A 45 5.52 -8.50 1.04
C GLY A 45 4.42 -7.49 0.76
N LEU A 46 4.64 -6.74 -0.33
CA LEU A 46 3.69 -5.78 -0.91
C LEU A 46 3.38 -6.19 -2.34
N ILE A 47 2.10 -6.41 -2.64
CA ILE A 47 1.60 -6.64 -3.99
C ILE A 47 0.84 -5.41 -4.43
N ILE A 48 1.25 -4.83 -5.55
CA ILE A 48 0.55 -3.69 -6.17
C ILE A 48 -0.18 -4.21 -7.40
N GLU A 49 -1.51 -4.32 -7.32
CA GLU A 49 -2.37 -4.69 -8.43
C GLU A 49 -2.86 -3.41 -9.14
N ALA A 50 -2.14 -2.98 -10.17
CA ALA A 50 -2.47 -1.81 -10.98
C ALA A 50 -2.76 -2.22 -12.43
N PRO A 51 -3.96 -2.75 -12.75
CA PRO A 51 -4.29 -3.21 -14.10
C PRO A 51 -4.26 -2.09 -15.14
N HIS A 52 -4.64 -0.88 -14.72
CA HIS A 52 -4.25 0.36 -15.36
C HIS A 52 -3.38 1.09 -14.35
N PHE A 53 -2.18 1.53 -14.77
CA PHE A 53 -1.32 2.34 -13.93
C PHE A 53 -1.66 3.81 -14.17
N PRO A 54 -2.43 4.47 -13.29
CA PRO A 54 -2.85 5.85 -13.48
C PRO A 54 -1.68 6.86 -13.34
N GLY A 55 -0.48 6.37 -13.05
CA GLY A 55 0.68 7.19 -12.76
C GLY A 55 0.68 7.68 -11.32
N TRP A 56 1.65 8.52 -11.01
CA TRP A 56 1.82 9.12 -9.70
C TRP A 56 1.52 10.61 -9.80
N ASP A 57 0.77 11.13 -8.83
CA ASP A 57 0.42 12.53 -8.81
C ASP A 57 1.61 13.41 -8.40
N SER A 58 2.62 12.83 -7.73
CA SER A 58 3.88 13.53 -7.46
C SER A 58 5.12 12.64 -7.61
N PHE A 59 6.22 13.27 -8.04
CA PHE A 59 7.56 12.67 -8.12
C PHE A 59 8.07 12.15 -6.77
N GLY A 60 7.51 12.61 -5.65
CA GLY A 60 7.79 12.09 -4.30
C GLY A 60 7.29 10.67 -4.05
N ALA A 61 6.54 10.09 -4.98
CA ALA A 61 6.22 8.66 -4.97
C ALA A 61 7.37 7.79 -5.56
N LEU A 62 8.38 8.39 -6.23
CA LEU A 62 9.57 7.75 -6.83
C LEU A 62 10.81 7.67 -5.96
N VAL A 63 10.81 8.29 -4.78
CA VAL A 63 12.03 8.48 -3.98
C VAL A 63 11.88 7.94 -2.56
#